data_AF-A0A930ZIG9-F1
#
_entry.id   AF-A0A930ZIG9-F1
#
_cell.length_a   1.000
_cell.length_b   1.000
_cell.length_c   1.000
_cell.angle_alpha   90.00
_cell.angle_beta   90.00
_cell.angle_gamma   90.00
#
_symmetry.space_group_name_H-M   'P 1'
#
loop_
_entity.id
_entity.type
_entity.pdbx_description
1 polymer ?
#
loop_
_entity_poly.entity_id
_entity_poly.type
_entity_poly.pdbx_seq_one_letter_code
_entity_poly.pdbx_strand_id
1 'polypeptide(L)'
;MRDIQTLADPQASRTARRRGLGRVYALAAGFPLFNTLLVWGLLPSIGGSHPEVIWVFLAGFALSWVVVEGLKARALRQLSAQRLIQAVFLDALVLLVGLLLAVFGHKLSLGWAGLFVVLGLGSYGLGFLRLAARRP
;
A
#
# COMPACT_ATOMS: atom_id res chain seq x y z
N MET A 1 -0.80 -9.71 20.58
CA MET A 1 -1.26 -10.91 19.82
C MET A 1 -2.78 -11.15 19.87
N ARG A 2 -3.50 -10.84 20.96
CA ARG A 2 -4.97 -11.01 21.06
C ARG A 2 -5.78 -10.34 19.91
N ASP A 3 -5.36 -9.18 19.43
CA ASP A 3 -6.08 -8.44 18.36
C ASP A 3 -5.92 -9.02 16.93
N ILE A 4 -4.94 -9.89 16.70
CA ILE A 4 -4.81 -10.61 15.41
C ILE A 4 -5.65 -11.89 15.47
N GLN A 5 -5.77 -12.50 16.65
CA GLN A 5 -6.66 -13.64 16.87
C GLN A 5 -8.14 -13.24 16.69
N THR A 6 -8.52 -12.03 17.08
CA THR A 6 -9.89 -11.51 16.85
C THR A 6 -10.22 -11.27 15.37
N LEU A 7 -9.23 -11.22 14.46
CA LEU A 7 -9.49 -11.20 13.01
C LEU A 7 -9.92 -12.57 12.49
N ALA A 8 -9.54 -13.65 13.18
CA ALA A 8 -9.85 -15.04 12.86
C ALA A 8 -11.09 -15.56 13.59
N ASP A 9 -11.48 -14.92 14.70
CA ASP A 9 -12.61 -15.34 15.52
C ASP A 9 -13.96 -14.99 14.85
N PRO A 10 -14.78 -15.98 14.45
CA PRO A 10 -16.09 -15.78 13.86
C PRO A 10 -17.12 -15.13 14.80
N GLN A 11 -16.88 -15.11 16.12
CA GLN A 11 -17.76 -14.49 17.11
C GLN A 11 -17.37 -13.04 17.50
N ALA A 12 -16.19 -12.57 17.08
CA ALA A 12 -15.74 -11.22 17.41
C ALA A 12 -16.61 -10.12 16.76
N SER A 13 -16.93 -9.07 17.54
CA SER A 13 -17.74 -7.94 17.06
C SER A 13 -17.11 -7.22 15.86
N ARG A 14 -17.95 -6.68 14.95
CA ARG A 14 -17.50 -5.93 13.76
C ARG A 14 -16.52 -4.81 14.12
N THR A 15 -16.75 -4.11 15.23
CA THR A 15 -15.89 -3.03 15.72
C THR A 15 -14.51 -3.54 16.17
N ALA A 16 -14.46 -4.67 16.89
CA ALA A 16 -13.19 -5.27 17.32
C ALA A 16 -12.35 -5.75 16.12
N ARG A 17 -13.01 -6.36 15.11
CA ARG A 17 -12.35 -6.78 13.86
C ARG A 17 -11.79 -5.60 13.06
N ARG A 18 -12.53 -4.49 12.95
CA ARG A 18 -12.04 -3.26 12.28
C ARG A 18 -10.82 -2.67 12.98
N ARG A 19 -10.81 -2.65 14.31
CA ARG A 19 -9.64 -2.20 15.09
C ARG A 19 -8.44 -3.12 14.87
N GLY A 20 -8.65 -4.44 14.91
CA GLY A 20 -7.60 -5.41 14.59
C GLY A 20 -7.02 -5.21 13.20
N LEU A 21 -7.88 -5.01 12.19
CA LEU A 21 -7.46 -4.74 10.81
C LEU A 21 -6.69 -3.42 10.72
N GLY A 22 -7.18 -2.36 11.37
CA GLY A 22 -6.51 -1.06 11.42
C GLY A 22 -5.10 -1.15 12.01
N ARG A 23 -4.89 -1.97 13.05
CA ARG A 23 -3.55 -2.22 13.61
C ARG A 23 -2.65 -2.95 12.61
N VAL A 24 -3.17 -3.95 11.91
CA VAL A 24 -2.39 -4.66 10.88
C VAL A 24 -2.02 -3.71 9.73
N TYR A 25 -2.93 -2.82 9.31
CA TYR A 25 -2.61 -1.76 8.34
C TYR A 25 -1.54 -0.80 8.88
N ALA A 26 -1.70 -0.28 10.09
CA ALA A 26 -0.70 0.61 10.67
C ALA A 26 0.70 -0.04 10.74
N LEU A 27 0.77 -1.31 11.14
CA LEU A 27 2.03 -2.07 11.16
C LEU A 27 2.58 -2.31 9.75
N ALA A 28 1.73 -2.69 8.80
CA ALA A 28 2.14 -2.96 7.42
C ALA A 28 2.61 -1.70 6.69
N ALA A 29 2.07 -0.52 7.02
CA ALA A 29 2.52 0.76 6.48
C ALA A 29 3.90 1.20 7.00
N GLY A 30 4.30 0.71 8.18
CA GLY A 30 5.61 1.04 8.78
C GLY A 30 6.78 0.63 7.89
N PHE A 31 6.72 -0.56 7.27
CA PHE A 31 7.78 -1.05 6.39
C PHE A 31 7.98 -0.18 5.13
N PRO A 32 6.94 0.13 4.33
CA PRO A 32 7.02 1.08 3.22
C PRO A 32 7.64 2.42 3.62
N LEU A 33 7.14 3.04 4.70
CA LEU A 33 7.59 4.35 5.15
C LEU A 33 9.07 4.35 5.52
N PHE A 34 9.50 3.37 6.32
CA PHE A 34 10.90 3.24 6.72
C PHE A 34 11.81 3.07 5.50
N ASN A 35 11.48 2.18 4.58
CA ASN A 35 12.28 1.95 3.37
C ASN A 35 12.32 3.19 2.47
N THR A 36 11.21 3.89 2.29
CA THR A 36 11.17 5.13 1.51
C THR A 36 12.04 6.21 2.13
N LEU A 37 11.99 6.40 3.46
CA LEU A 37 12.84 7.38 4.15
C LEU A 37 14.33 7.02 4.01
N LEU A 38 14.67 5.74 4.10
CA LEU A 38 16.03 5.23 3.92
C LEU A 38 16.53 5.50 2.49
N VAL A 39 15.74 5.16 1.48
CA VAL A 39 16.05 5.45 0.06
C VAL A 39 16.18 6.96 -0.18
N TRP A 40 15.31 7.77 0.42
CA TRP A 40 15.34 9.23 0.27
C TRP A 40 16.63 9.85 0.82
N GLY A 41 17.10 9.36 1.96
CA GLY A 41 18.34 9.81 2.59
C GLY A 41 19.62 9.30 1.91
N LEU A 42 19.58 8.10 1.31
CA LEU A 42 20.76 7.47 0.72
C LEU A 42 21.05 7.87 -0.73
N LEU A 43 20.02 8.19 -1.52
CA LEU A 43 20.24 8.52 -2.94
C LEU A 43 20.54 10.01 -3.14
N PRO A 44 21.60 10.38 -3.87
CA PRO A 44 21.81 11.77 -4.29
C PRO A 44 20.75 12.21 -5.30
N SER A 45 20.46 13.51 -5.34
CA SER A 45 19.57 14.08 -6.36
C SER A 45 20.27 14.13 -7.71
N ILE A 46 19.57 13.72 -8.76
CA ILE A 46 20.04 13.72 -10.14
C ILE A 46 19.07 14.60 -10.91
N GLY A 47 19.27 15.92 -10.86
CA GLY A 47 18.40 16.88 -11.54
C GLY A 47 18.49 16.76 -13.06
N GLY A 48 17.41 17.14 -13.77
CA GLY A 48 17.42 17.26 -15.24
C GLY A 48 16.72 16.15 -16.02
N SER A 49 15.55 15.69 -15.54
CA SER A 49 14.76 14.69 -16.27
C SER A 49 13.77 15.32 -17.27
N HIS A 50 13.56 14.65 -18.39
CA HIS A 50 12.51 15.02 -19.35
C HIS A 50 11.12 14.71 -18.76
N PRO A 51 10.10 15.55 -19.01
CA PRO A 51 8.76 15.37 -18.46
C PRO A 51 8.13 14.03 -18.85
N GLU A 52 8.55 13.42 -19.97
CA GLU A 52 8.05 12.11 -20.44
C GLU A 52 8.29 10.96 -19.44
N VAL A 53 9.30 11.07 -18.57
CA VAL A 53 9.61 10.07 -17.53
C VAL A 53 8.44 9.87 -16.57
N ILE A 54 7.58 10.88 -16.39
CA ILE A 54 6.38 10.77 -15.55
C ILE A 54 5.42 9.69 -16.06
N TRP A 55 5.29 9.54 -17.38
CA TRP A 55 4.38 8.57 -17.97
C TRP A 55 4.87 7.15 -17.73
N VAL A 56 6.19 6.94 -17.74
CA VAL A 56 6.81 5.66 -17.39
C VAL A 56 6.52 5.30 -15.93
N PHE A 57 6.64 6.27 -15.02
CA PHE A 57 6.35 6.05 -13.60
C PHE A 57 4.85 5.79 -13.36
N LEU A 58 3.97 6.53 -14.04
CA LEU A 58 2.52 6.30 -13.97
C LEU A 58 2.14 4.93 -14.52
N ALA A 59 2.70 4.52 -15.66
CA ALA A 59 2.49 3.19 -16.23
C ALA A 59 3.01 2.09 -15.28
N GLY A 60 4.19 2.28 -14.69
CA GLY A 60 4.76 1.37 -13.70
C GLY A 60 3.91 1.23 -12.43
N PHE A 61 3.38 2.35 -11.92
CA PHE A 61 2.44 2.35 -10.81
C PHE A 61 1.14 1.63 -11.17
N ALA A 62 0.53 1.97 -12.30
CA ALA A 62 -0.71 1.37 -12.76
C ALA A 62 -0.58 -0.14 -12.95
N LEU A 63 0.52 -0.60 -13.55
CA LEU A 63 0.81 -2.02 -13.71
C LEU A 63 0.96 -2.72 -12.35
N SER A 64 1.70 -2.13 -11.42
CA SER A 64 1.86 -2.66 -10.07
C SER A 64 0.52 -2.78 -9.34
N TRP A 65 -0.33 -1.75 -9.47
CA TRP A 65 -1.67 -1.73 -8.90
C TRP A 65 -2.55 -2.85 -9.47
N VAL A 66 -2.58 -3.00 -10.81
CA VAL A 66 -3.37 -4.04 -11.49
C VAL A 66 -2.91 -5.44 -11.06
N VAL A 67 -1.61 -5.68 -11.01
CA VAL A 67 -1.05 -6.97 -10.57
C VAL A 67 -1.48 -7.27 -9.13
N VAL A 68 -1.33 -6.32 -8.22
CA VAL A 68 -1.71 -6.48 -6.82
C VAL A 68 -3.21 -6.72 -6.67
N GLU A 69 -4.06 -5.95 -7.35
CA GLU A 69 -5.52 -6.15 -7.29
C GLU A 69 -5.92 -7.51 -7.84
N GLY A 70 -5.27 -7.99 -8.92
CA GLY A 70 -5.47 -9.34 -9.44
C GLY A 70 -5.09 -10.43 -8.43
N LEU A 71 -3.94 -10.29 -7.77
CA LEU A 71 -3.49 -11.21 -6.72
C LEU A 71 -4.44 -11.21 -5.51
N LYS A 72 -4.90 -10.03 -5.08
CA LYS A 72 -5.89 -9.88 -4.00
C LYS A 72 -7.22 -10.50 -4.35
N ALA A 73 -7.73 -10.27 -5.57
CA ALA A 73 -9.00 -10.82 -6.03
C ALA A 73 -8.98 -12.37 -5.99
N ARG A 74 -7.84 -12.98 -6.31
CA ARG A 74 -7.65 -14.44 -6.19
C ARG A 74 -7.54 -14.89 -4.73
N ALA A 75 -6.79 -14.17 -3.91
CA ALA A 75 -6.56 -14.52 -2.51
C ALA A 75 -7.81 -14.39 -1.63
N LEU A 76 -8.67 -13.40 -1.89
CA LEU A 76 -9.84 -13.08 -1.07
C LEU A 76 -11.11 -13.91 -1.41
N ARG A 77 -10.99 -14.93 -2.28
CA ARG A 77 -12.11 -15.87 -2.54
C ARG A 77 -12.47 -16.71 -1.32
N GLN A 78 -11.52 -16.92 -0.41
CA GLN A 78 -11.72 -17.61 0.86
C GLN A 78 -11.35 -16.66 1.99
N LEU A 79 -12.33 -16.26 2.80
CA LEU A 79 -12.17 -15.30 3.89
C LEU A 79 -11.53 -15.97 5.11
N SER A 80 -10.21 -16.14 5.07
CA SER A 80 -9.41 -16.56 6.23
C SER A 80 -8.54 -15.42 6.77
N ALA A 81 -8.19 -15.45 8.05
CA ALA A 81 -7.34 -14.42 8.66
C ALA A 81 -5.99 -14.28 7.95
N GLN A 82 -5.38 -15.39 7.54
CA GLN A 82 -4.12 -15.38 6.80
C GLN A 82 -4.26 -14.69 5.44
N ARG A 83 -5.34 -14.95 4.68
CA ARG A 83 -5.59 -14.30 3.39
C ARG A 83 -5.87 -12.81 3.53
N LEU A 84 -6.54 -12.41 4.60
CA LEU A 84 -6.79 -11.01 4.92
C LEU A 84 -5.49 -10.28 5.24
N ILE A 85 -4.62 -10.87 6.06
CA ILE A 85 -3.28 -10.33 6.34
C ILE A 85 -2.49 -10.22 5.04
N GLN A 86 -2.48 -11.26 4.21
CA GLN A 86 -1.81 -11.24 2.91
C GLN A 86 -2.31 -10.08 2.03
N ALA A 87 -3.61 -9.82 1.99
CA ALA A 87 -4.18 -8.70 1.25
C ALA A 87 -3.72 -7.34 1.79
N VAL A 88 -3.58 -7.18 3.11
CA VAL A 88 -3.03 -5.94 3.71
C VAL A 88 -1.58 -5.71 3.29
N PHE A 89 -0.76 -6.76 3.29
CA PHE A 89 0.63 -6.67 2.86
C PHE A 89 0.76 -6.36 1.36
N LEU A 90 -0.15 -6.90 0.54
CA LEU A 90 -0.23 -6.56 -0.88
C LEU A 90 -0.59 -5.07 -1.07
N ASP A 91 -1.52 -4.53 -0.28
CA ASP A 91 -1.80 -3.09 -0.29
C ASP A 91 -0.58 -2.26 0.13
N ALA A 92 0.15 -2.72 1.15
CA ALA A 92 1.36 -2.05 1.62
C ALA A 92 2.48 -2.06 0.56
N LEU A 93 2.52 -3.08 -0.31
CA LEU A 93 3.44 -3.13 -1.44
C LEU A 93 3.12 -2.03 -2.46
N VAL A 94 1.84 -1.78 -2.76
CA VAL A 94 1.42 -0.68 -3.64
C VAL A 94 1.78 0.67 -3.02
N LEU A 95 1.59 0.82 -1.70
CA LEU A 95 2.05 2.01 -0.97
C LEU A 95 3.55 2.20 -1.12
N LEU A 96 4.36 1.16 -0.92
CA LEU A 96 5.81 1.22 -1.10
C LEU A 96 6.19 1.67 -2.51
N VAL A 97 5.57 1.08 -3.54
CA VAL A 97 5.83 1.49 -4.94
C VAL A 97 5.50 2.97 -5.15
N GLY A 98 4.33 3.44 -4.71
CA GLY A 98 3.95 4.85 -4.83
C GLY A 98 4.93 5.79 -4.12
N LEU A 99 5.35 5.44 -2.90
CA LEU A 99 6.31 6.22 -2.12
C LEU A 99 7.72 6.22 -2.76
N LEU A 100 8.19 5.09 -3.28
CA LEU A 100 9.47 5.02 -4.00
C LEU A 100 9.44 5.86 -5.28
N LEU A 101 8.36 5.80 -6.05
CA LEU A 101 8.19 6.64 -7.24
C LEU A 101 8.14 8.13 -6.89
N ALA A 102 7.56 8.50 -5.74
CA ALA A 102 7.61 9.87 -5.25
C ALA A 102 9.05 10.31 -4.92
N VAL A 103 9.84 9.45 -4.26
CA VAL A 103 11.26 9.74 -3.98
C VAL A 103 12.04 9.88 -5.27
N PHE A 104 11.90 8.94 -6.22
CA PHE A 104 12.59 9.04 -7.51
C PHE A 104 12.15 10.28 -8.28
N GLY A 105 10.86 10.56 -8.33
CA GLY A 105 10.35 11.77 -8.98
C GLY A 105 10.92 13.05 -8.34
N HIS A 106 11.01 13.10 -7.02
CA HIS A 106 11.63 14.22 -6.32
C HIS A 106 13.12 14.34 -6.64
N LYS A 107 13.88 13.23 -6.61
CA LYS A 107 15.31 13.20 -6.93
C LYS A 107 15.60 13.59 -8.38
N LEU A 108 14.66 13.34 -9.28
CA LEU A 108 14.70 13.70 -10.70
C LEU A 108 14.14 15.11 -10.99
N SER A 109 13.69 15.86 -9.98
CA SER A 109 13.04 17.18 -10.10
C SER A 109 11.74 17.17 -10.92
N LEU A 110 10.98 16.07 -10.87
CA LEU A 110 9.65 16.00 -11.48
C LEU A 110 8.64 16.78 -10.63
N GLY A 111 8.01 17.81 -11.21
CA GLY A 111 7.03 18.66 -10.51
C GLY A 111 5.81 17.93 -9.94
N TRP A 112 5.57 16.70 -10.40
CA TRP A 112 4.44 15.87 -10.00
C TRP A 112 4.80 14.75 -9.02
N ALA A 113 6.00 14.76 -8.42
CA ALA A 113 6.42 13.73 -7.48
C ALA A 113 5.40 13.47 -6.34
N GLY A 114 4.71 14.53 -5.88
CA GLY A 114 3.65 14.43 -4.87
C GLY A 114 2.43 13.60 -5.30
N LEU A 115 2.15 13.48 -6.61
CA LEU A 115 1.06 12.66 -7.13
C LEU A 115 1.23 11.19 -6.74
N PHE A 116 2.46 10.66 -6.77
CA PHE A 116 2.72 9.25 -6.43
C PHE A 116 2.49 8.95 -4.95
N VAL A 117 2.67 9.95 -4.07
CA VAL A 117 2.30 9.85 -2.65
C VAL A 117 0.78 9.73 -2.52
N VAL A 118 0.03 10.59 -3.21
CA VAL A 118 -1.45 10.56 -3.21
C VAL A 118 -1.97 9.25 -3.77
N LEU A 119 -1.40 8.74 -4.87
CA LEU A 119 -1.77 7.46 -5.46
C LEU A 119 -1.46 6.28 -4.55
N GLY A 120 -0.29 6.26 -3.91
CA GLY A 120 0.12 5.23 -2.96
C GLY A 120 -0.77 5.19 -1.73
N LEU A 121 -0.94 6.34 -1.05
CA LEU A 121 -1.80 6.45 0.14
C LEU A 121 -3.28 6.23 -0.20
N GLY A 122 -3.74 6.75 -1.33
CA GLY A 122 -5.11 6.59 -1.81
C GLY A 122 -5.43 5.12 -2.08
N SER A 123 -4.54 4.41 -2.78
CA SER A 123 -4.70 2.97 -3.03
C SER A 123 -4.70 2.16 -1.73
N TYR A 124 -3.80 2.50 -0.81
CA TYR A 124 -3.71 1.86 0.51
C TYR A 124 -4.99 2.06 1.35
N GLY A 125 -5.50 3.30 1.40
CA GLY A 125 -6.73 3.66 2.09
C GLY A 125 -7.97 3.01 1.47
N LEU A 126 -8.05 2.98 0.13
CA LEU A 126 -9.11 2.27 -0.59
C LEU A 126 -9.09 0.76 -0.27
N GLY A 127 -7.90 0.15 -0.18
CA GLY A 127 -7.72 -1.23 0.26
C GLY A 127 -8.31 -1.48 1.65
N PHE A 128 -7.99 -0.61 2.60
CA PHE A 128 -8.54 -0.66 3.97
C PHE A 128 -10.06 -0.56 3.97
N LEU A 129 -10.63 0.45 3.30
CA LEU A 129 -12.08 0.65 3.24
C LEU A 129 -12.79 -0.55 2.62
N ARG A 130 -12.26 -1.12 1.53
CA ARG A 130 -12.81 -2.32 0.88
C ARG A 130 -12.80 -3.52 1.83
N LEU A 131 -11.70 -3.77 2.53
CA LEU A 131 -11.61 -4.89 3.47
C LEU A 131 -12.46 -4.67 4.74
N ALA A 132 -12.60 -3.43 5.20
CA ALA A 132 -13.45 -3.07 6.33
C ALA A 132 -14.96 -3.14 5.99
N ALA A 133 -15.32 -3.03 4.71
CA ALA A 133 -16.68 -3.16 4.19
C ALA A 133 -17.08 -4.59 3.83
N ARG A 134 -16.14 -5.42 3.35
CA ARG A 134 -16.40 -6.80 2.89
C ARG A 134 -16.60 -7.85 4.00
N ARG A 135 -16.67 -7.46 5.28
CA ARG A 135 -16.88 -8.43 6.36
C ARG A 135 -18.34 -8.49 6.79
N PRO A 136 -18.93 -9.71 6.90
CA PRO A 136 -20.26 -9.90 7.46
C PRO A 136 -20.33 -9.46 8.93
#